data_AF-A0AAN6TPD3-F1
#
_entry.id   AF-A0AAN6TPD3-F1
#
_cell.length_a   1.000
_cell.length_b   1.000
_cell.length_c   1.000
_cell.angle_alpha   90.00
_cell.angle_beta   90.00
_cell.angle_gamma   90.00
#
_symmetry.space_group_name_H-M   'P 1'
#
loop_
_entity.id
_entity.type
_entity.pdbx_description
1 polymer ?
#
loop_
_entity_poly.entity_id
_entity_poly.type
_entity_poly.pdbx_seq_one_letter_code
_entity_poly.pdbx_strand_id
1 'polypeptide(L)'
;MAETYWDPANLLQITALDDSLEVQCLGRGARGRPNSRCRLTLSASDAAPTLFKIKKMAAMPPSKVTQQDLEALAKLCLCKEHHAPQWYQVAQRWKYVVANAVKQHDRLAAPKENGFSERVRIETLLLERRKFCEALGLKHDIGDLSVKLSAHLTILDKAKTKAETAQSAAEKKLQEVKEELDQANEKLAQLKDDLDRAIAVGSQPAGGYRFAVRQVDEIRNVEAPRLAEMLKLVEVAKNERNELKSRINALESDLSSVGCCLDEERAKSRAMEDSNIELEEQVATVTQRLAASEALLEEEREKTRELEEARGDLARRLSKANTEVKRAWSLVEEEKSKTAASKSVQGEYHRRLNDAYIERDRLLTEERAKARETLRQTTLHLEQRLREVNTEAQKMLHKERTRAKVLSDIRTELKNRLSEVRAAAAAEAQKAQREIETLDKKHQAAVNQVHRLQSDLNKAKARQSTIERDLSESRNTAKTVQSLNDKLTATNTTLNHQLTAVQQQVTALKAKRWRPRIRALFHSLEPTPRPSNSSPSSTLPTKK
;
A
#
# COMPACT_ATOMS: atom_id res chain seq x y z
N MET A 1 -12.55 10.92 40.74
CA MET A 1 -13.46 11.85 40.06
C MET A 1 -14.84 11.62 40.64
N ALA A 2 -15.57 12.67 41.04
CA ALA A 2 -16.95 12.49 41.49
C ALA A 2 -17.75 11.85 40.35
N GLU A 3 -18.34 10.68 40.58
CA GLU A 3 -19.26 10.05 39.62
C GLU A 3 -20.41 11.04 39.38
N THR A 4 -20.33 11.75 38.26
CA THR A 4 -21.41 12.63 37.81
C THR A 4 -22.59 11.73 37.49
N TYR A 5 -23.66 11.84 38.28
CA TYR A 5 -24.92 11.10 38.14
C TYR A 5 -25.52 11.12 36.71
N TRP A 6 -25.10 12.09 35.89
CA TRP A 6 -25.52 12.26 34.51
C TRP A 6 -24.63 11.45 33.54
N ASP A 7 -25.12 10.28 33.12
CA ASP A 7 -24.57 9.50 32.01
C ASP A 7 -25.67 9.21 30.97
N PRO A 8 -25.74 9.99 29.88
CA PRO A 8 -26.79 9.82 28.88
C PRO A 8 -26.70 8.48 28.13
N ALA A 9 -25.53 7.82 28.04
CA ALA A 9 -25.42 6.53 27.37
C ALA A 9 -26.24 5.47 28.12
N ASN A 10 -26.02 5.40 29.44
CA ASN A 10 -26.66 4.43 30.32
C ASN A 10 -28.10 4.82 30.68
N LEU A 11 -28.36 6.08 31.04
CA LEU A 11 -29.71 6.54 31.43
C LEU A 11 -30.72 6.42 30.28
N LEU A 12 -30.28 6.69 29.04
CA LEU A 12 -31.12 6.60 27.86
C LEU A 12 -31.13 5.18 27.25
N GLN A 13 -30.39 4.25 27.85
CA GLN A 13 -30.25 2.85 27.46
C GLN A 13 -29.70 2.71 26.03
N ILE A 14 -28.74 3.52 25.59
CA ILE A 14 -28.27 3.50 24.20
C ILE A 14 -27.26 2.38 23.96
N THR A 15 -26.29 2.23 24.86
CA THR A 15 -25.24 1.20 24.82
C THR A 15 -25.71 -0.11 25.42
N ALA A 16 -25.10 -1.22 25.00
CA ALA A 16 -25.26 -2.50 25.68
C ALA A 16 -24.59 -2.44 27.07
N LEU A 17 -25.12 -3.19 28.05
CA LEU A 17 -24.56 -3.24 29.41
C LEU A 17 -23.11 -3.75 29.44
N ASP A 18 -22.73 -4.57 28.47
CA ASP A 18 -21.44 -5.28 28.44
C ASP A 18 -20.39 -4.61 27.54
N ASP A 19 -20.79 -3.74 26.61
CA ASP A 19 -19.87 -3.04 25.71
C ASP A 19 -20.27 -1.57 25.50
N SER A 20 -19.44 -0.67 26.04
CA SER A 20 -19.63 0.78 25.95
C SER A 20 -19.51 1.35 24.53
N LEU A 21 -19.01 0.56 23.57
CA LEU A 21 -18.80 1.00 22.19
C LEU A 21 -19.90 0.57 21.23
N GLU A 22 -20.74 -0.41 21.61
CA GLU A 22 -21.81 -0.90 20.76
C GLU A 22 -23.12 -0.13 20.98
N VAL A 23 -23.61 0.51 19.92
CA VAL A 23 -24.90 1.21 19.91
C VAL A 23 -25.98 0.27 19.39
N GLN A 24 -26.95 -0.07 20.22
CA GLN A 24 -28.09 -0.89 19.82
C GLN A 24 -29.27 -0.03 19.34
N CYS A 25 -29.95 -0.49 18.28
CA CYS A 25 -31.16 0.16 17.79
C CYS A 25 -32.24 0.24 18.89
N LEU A 26 -32.87 1.39 19.06
CA LEU A 26 -33.91 1.61 20.08
C LEU A 26 -35.34 1.32 19.61
N GLY A 27 -35.48 0.91 18.36
CA GLY A 27 -36.78 0.61 17.77
C GLY A 27 -37.48 -0.53 18.50
N ARG A 28 -38.80 -0.46 18.64
CA ARG A 28 -39.62 -1.58 19.10
C ARG A 28 -40.07 -2.38 17.88
N GLY A 29 -39.76 -3.67 17.89
CA GLY A 29 -40.05 -4.57 16.77
C GLY A 29 -41.55 -4.68 16.51
N ALA A 30 -41.95 -4.63 15.23
CA ALA A 30 -43.36 -4.66 14.83
C ALA A 30 -44.01 -6.06 14.85
N ARG A 31 -43.24 -7.17 14.88
CA ARG A 31 -43.76 -8.53 14.58
C ARG A 31 -43.40 -9.67 15.55
N GLY A 32 -42.70 -9.41 16.65
CA GLY A 32 -42.12 -10.50 17.46
C GLY A 32 -42.64 -10.59 18.89
N ARG A 33 -42.52 -9.50 19.66
CA ARG A 33 -43.03 -9.40 21.04
C ARG A 33 -43.34 -7.93 21.33
N PRO A 34 -44.54 -7.58 21.85
CA PRO A 34 -44.80 -6.22 22.30
C PRO A 34 -43.73 -5.84 23.33
N ASN A 35 -43.07 -4.71 23.11
CA ASN A 35 -41.98 -4.16 23.94
C ASN A 35 -40.58 -4.78 23.80
N SER A 36 -40.31 -5.71 22.88
CA SER A 36 -38.92 -6.10 22.62
C SER A 36 -38.18 -5.01 21.83
N ARG A 37 -37.04 -4.56 22.37
CA ARG A 37 -36.09 -3.69 21.67
C ARG A 37 -35.48 -4.43 20.46
N CYS A 38 -35.24 -3.70 19.39
CA CYS A 38 -34.49 -4.16 18.24
C CYS A 38 -33.09 -4.59 18.69
N ARG A 39 -32.70 -5.83 18.36
CA ARG A 39 -31.38 -6.40 18.69
C ARG A 39 -30.29 -6.01 17.69
N LEU A 40 -30.61 -5.18 16.69
CA LEU A 40 -29.65 -4.78 15.68
C LEU A 40 -28.67 -3.77 16.27
N THR A 41 -27.39 -4.14 16.32
CA THR A 41 -26.29 -3.20 16.59
C THR A 41 -26.06 -2.33 15.35
N LEU A 42 -25.92 -1.03 15.53
CA LEU A 42 -25.63 -0.11 14.43
C LEU A 42 -24.21 -0.35 13.91
N SER A 43 -24.00 -0.16 12.61
CA SER A 43 -22.65 -0.23 12.02
C SER A 43 -21.74 0.84 12.61
N ALA A 44 -20.41 0.61 12.57
CA ALA A 44 -19.43 1.56 13.10
C ALA A 44 -19.59 2.99 12.53
N SER A 45 -19.98 3.12 11.26
CA SER A 45 -20.24 4.41 10.62
C SER A 45 -21.44 5.15 11.21
N ASP A 46 -22.48 4.44 11.63
CA ASP A 46 -23.68 5.01 12.25
C ASP A 46 -23.55 5.14 13.77
N ALA A 47 -22.72 4.30 14.42
CA ALA A 47 -22.42 4.36 15.84
C ALA A 47 -21.54 5.58 16.20
N ALA A 48 -20.53 5.92 15.39
CA ALA A 48 -19.63 7.05 15.64
C ALA A 48 -20.34 8.41 15.86
N PRO A 49 -21.26 8.87 14.98
CA PRO A 49 -21.99 10.13 15.21
C PRO A 49 -22.92 10.05 16.43
N THR A 50 -23.46 8.87 16.74
CA THR A 50 -24.26 8.64 17.94
C THR A 50 -23.43 8.84 19.21
N LEU A 51 -22.28 8.16 19.32
CA LEU A 51 -21.36 8.28 20.44
C LEU A 51 -20.83 9.71 20.61
N PHE A 52 -20.55 10.40 19.50
CA PHE A 52 -20.16 11.81 19.52
C PHE A 52 -21.25 12.71 20.13
N LYS A 53 -22.51 12.52 19.73
CA LYS A 53 -23.65 13.28 20.26
C LYS A 53 -23.88 13.00 21.75
N ILE A 54 -23.76 11.74 22.18
CA ILE A 54 -23.83 11.34 23.59
C ILE A 54 -22.73 12.01 24.40
N LYS A 55 -21.48 11.97 23.93
CA LYS A 55 -20.34 12.63 24.60
C LYS A 55 -20.57 14.13 24.75
N LYS A 56 -21.12 14.79 23.73
CA LYS A 56 -21.50 16.21 23.78
C LYS A 56 -22.58 16.46 24.84
N MET A 57 -23.58 15.59 24.94
CA MET A 57 -24.65 15.69 25.96
C MET A 57 -24.15 15.38 27.37
N ALA A 58 -23.17 14.50 27.54
CA ALA A 58 -22.58 14.18 28.84
C ALA A 58 -21.76 15.36 29.39
N ALA A 59 -21.17 16.19 28.52
CA ALA A 59 -20.39 17.37 28.89
C ALA A 59 -21.25 18.57 29.33
N MET A 60 -22.58 18.46 29.30
CA MET A 60 -23.52 19.52 29.69
C MET A 60 -24.51 19.00 30.73
N PRO A 61 -24.98 19.86 31.66
CA PRO A 61 -25.94 19.42 32.67
C PRO A 61 -27.26 19.01 32.02
N PRO A 62 -28.02 18.08 32.62
CA PRO A 62 -29.27 17.57 32.04
C PRO A 62 -30.30 18.68 31.77
N SER A 63 -30.23 19.81 32.49
CA SER A 63 -31.11 20.97 32.32
C SER A 63 -30.87 21.74 31.01
N LYS A 64 -29.70 21.57 30.38
CA LYS A 64 -29.35 22.20 29.11
C LYS A 64 -29.67 21.32 27.90
N VAL A 65 -30.07 20.06 28.10
CA VAL A 65 -30.41 19.14 27.01
C VAL A 65 -31.78 19.50 26.44
N THR A 66 -31.82 19.88 25.16
CA THR A 66 -33.07 20.32 24.51
C THR A 66 -33.85 19.15 23.89
N GLN A 67 -35.13 19.37 23.60
CA GLN A 67 -35.94 18.40 22.85
C GLN A 67 -35.36 18.10 21.46
N GLN A 68 -34.82 19.11 20.77
CA GLN A 68 -34.18 18.93 19.47
C GLN A 68 -32.93 18.05 19.56
N ASP A 69 -32.17 18.14 20.67
CA ASP A 69 -31.02 17.26 20.91
C ASP A 69 -31.45 15.80 21.05
N LEU A 70 -32.55 15.54 21.75
CA LEU A 70 -33.13 14.20 21.91
C LEU A 70 -33.68 13.65 20.59
N GLU A 71 -34.33 14.48 19.78
CA GLU A 71 -34.84 14.07 18.47
C GLU A 71 -33.72 13.76 17.49
N ALA A 72 -32.66 14.57 17.47
CA ALA A 72 -31.48 14.32 16.66
C ALA A 72 -30.79 13.01 17.10
N LEU A 73 -30.64 12.80 18.41
CA LEU A 73 -30.05 11.57 18.93
C LEU A 73 -30.93 10.35 18.62
N ALA A 74 -32.25 10.46 18.75
CA ALA A 74 -33.17 9.36 18.48
C ALA A 74 -33.12 8.91 17.01
N LYS A 75 -32.98 9.85 16.07
CA LYS A 75 -32.81 9.54 14.64
C LYS A 75 -31.53 8.74 14.37
N LEU A 76 -30.46 9.04 15.09
CA LEU A 76 -29.17 8.33 14.96
C LEU A 76 -29.22 6.93 15.59
N CYS A 77 -29.96 6.75 16.69
CA CYS A 77 -30.06 5.49 17.41
C CYS A 77 -31.07 4.47 16.83
N LEU A 78 -31.62 4.72 15.63
CA LEU A 78 -32.62 3.86 15.00
C LEU A 78 -32.10 3.31 13.68
N CYS A 79 -32.29 2.01 13.45
CA CYS A 79 -31.94 1.41 12.18
C CYS A 79 -32.84 1.97 11.08
N LYS A 80 -32.20 2.51 10.04
CA LYS A 80 -32.84 3.27 8.95
C LYS A 80 -33.93 2.47 8.25
N GLU A 81 -33.74 1.16 8.11
CA GLU A 81 -34.60 0.29 7.31
C GLU A 81 -35.94 -0.05 7.97
N HIS A 82 -35.99 -0.13 9.30
CA HIS A 82 -37.15 -0.72 9.99
C HIS A 82 -37.78 0.17 11.05
N HIS A 83 -37.00 1.05 11.69
CA HIS A 83 -37.47 1.78 12.86
C HIS A 83 -37.30 3.29 12.74
N ALA A 84 -36.83 3.81 11.60
CA ALA A 84 -36.71 5.25 11.37
C ALA A 84 -37.97 6.03 11.78
N PRO A 85 -39.22 5.63 11.45
CA PRO A 85 -40.42 6.38 11.82
C PRO A 85 -40.69 6.50 13.33
N GLN A 86 -40.02 5.69 14.17
CA GLN A 86 -40.24 5.68 15.62
C GLN A 86 -39.43 6.75 16.37
N TRP A 87 -38.62 7.57 15.67
CA TRP A 87 -37.73 8.56 16.29
C TRP A 87 -38.44 9.50 17.27
N TYR A 88 -39.64 9.95 16.92
CA TYR A 88 -40.41 10.87 17.75
C TYR A 88 -40.83 10.24 19.08
N GLN A 89 -41.29 8.98 19.05
CA GLN A 89 -41.70 8.25 20.25
C GLN A 89 -40.53 8.00 21.20
N VAL A 90 -39.35 7.68 20.64
CA VAL A 90 -38.11 7.51 21.41
C VAL A 90 -37.71 8.83 22.09
N ALA A 91 -37.72 9.94 21.34
CA ALA A 91 -37.39 11.25 21.89
C ALA A 91 -38.37 11.69 23.00
N GLN A 92 -39.67 11.46 22.83
CA GLN A 92 -40.68 11.75 23.87
C GLN A 92 -40.45 10.93 25.14
N ARG A 93 -40.12 9.64 25.03
CA ARG A 93 -39.79 8.81 26.20
C ARG A 93 -38.57 9.36 26.94
N TRP A 94 -37.53 9.74 26.19
CA TRP A 94 -36.31 10.29 26.79
C TRP A 94 -36.51 11.63 27.48
N LYS A 95 -37.42 12.48 27.00
CA LYS A 95 -37.77 13.75 27.65
C LYS A 95 -38.11 13.57 29.14
N TYR A 96 -38.86 12.52 29.48
CA TYR A 96 -39.20 12.20 30.87
C TYR A 96 -37.98 11.73 31.68
N VAL A 97 -37.09 10.93 31.08
CA VAL A 97 -35.85 10.47 31.72
C VAL A 97 -34.95 11.65 32.05
N VAL A 98 -34.75 12.56 31.09
CA VAL A 98 -33.95 13.78 31.29
C VAL A 98 -34.57 14.67 32.38
N ALA A 99 -35.89 14.88 32.38
CA ALA A 99 -36.56 15.68 33.41
C ALA A 99 -36.36 15.12 34.83
N ASN A 100 -36.31 13.80 35.00
CA ASN A 100 -35.98 13.17 36.29
C ASN A 100 -34.50 13.35 36.65
N ALA A 101 -33.60 13.23 35.67
CA ALA A 101 -32.18 13.48 35.88
C ALA A 101 -31.91 14.92 36.32
N VAL A 102 -32.63 15.91 35.77
CA VAL A 102 -32.57 17.31 36.24
C VAL A 102 -32.89 17.42 37.73
N LYS A 103 -34.02 16.86 38.17
CA LYS A 103 -34.42 16.90 39.59
C LYS A 103 -33.38 16.29 40.53
N GLN A 104 -32.73 15.21 40.12
CA GLN A 104 -31.70 14.56 40.92
C GLN A 104 -30.38 15.34 40.91
N HIS A 105 -29.98 15.85 39.74
CA HIS A 105 -28.82 16.73 39.62
C HIS A 105 -28.98 17.97 40.52
N ASP A 106 -30.15 18.61 40.52
CA ASP A 106 -30.41 19.80 41.34
C ASP A 106 -30.42 19.48 42.84
N ARG A 107 -30.94 18.33 43.26
CA ARG A 107 -30.88 17.86 44.66
C ARG A 107 -29.44 17.62 45.15
N LEU A 108 -28.57 17.14 44.26
CA LEU A 108 -27.17 16.89 44.59
C LEU A 108 -26.32 18.16 44.52
N ALA A 109 -26.69 19.10 43.65
CA ALA A 109 -26.02 20.39 43.50
C ALA A 109 -26.42 21.41 44.58
N ALA A 110 -27.57 21.23 45.25
CA ALA A 110 -27.98 22.09 46.36
C ALA A 110 -26.96 22.00 47.52
N PRO A 111 -26.32 23.11 47.94
CA PRO A 111 -25.42 23.10 49.07
C PRO A 111 -26.19 22.67 50.32
N LYS A 112 -25.68 21.63 51.00
CA LYS A 112 -26.25 21.18 52.28
C LYS A 112 -25.98 22.23 53.35
N GLU A 113 -26.85 23.23 53.48
CA GLU A 113 -26.74 24.31 54.48
C GLU A 113 -27.01 23.88 55.95
N ASN A 114 -27.14 22.59 56.25
CA ASN A 114 -27.48 22.11 57.61
C ASN A 114 -26.28 21.91 58.56
N GLY A 115 -25.10 22.47 58.26
CA GLY A 115 -23.91 22.38 59.13
C GLY A 115 -23.86 23.38 60.30
N PHE A 116 -24.74 24.39 60.33
CA PHE A 116 -24.64 25.52 61.27
C PHE A 116 -25.47 25.34 62.57
N SER A 117 -26.36 24.34 62.63
CA SER A 117 -27.31 24.17 63.74
C SER A 117 -26.71 23.53 65.01
N GLU A 118 -25.62 22.77 64.90
CA GLU A 118 -25.15 21.92 66.00
C GLU A 118 -24.17 22.64 66.95
N ARG A 119 -23.39 23.61 66.46
CA ARG A 119 -22.52 24.45 67.31
C ARG A 119 -23.33 25.39 68.21
N VAL A 120 -24.35 26.04 67.67
CA VAL A 120 -25.22 26.96 68.42
C VAL A 120 -25.98 26.21 69.52
N ARG A 121 -26.38 24.96 69.27
CA ARG A 121 -27.04 24.11 70.25
C ARG A 121 -26.12 23.72 71.42
N ILE A 122 -24.82 23.48 71.17
CA ILE A 122 -23.85 23.12 72.24
C ILE A 122 -23.49 24.34 73.09
N GLU A 123 -23.29 25.52 72.49
CA GLU A 123 -23.03 26.75 73.24
C GLU A 123 -24.21 27.15 74.13
N THR A 124 -25.45 26.95 73.64
CA THR A 124 -26.66 27.24 74.43
C THR A 124 -26.75 26.36 75.68
N LEU A 125 -26.45 25.05 75.57
CA LEU A 125 -26.47 24.12 76.70
C LEU A 125 -25.36 24.40 77.74
N LEU A 126 -24.19 24.87 77.30
CA LEU A 126 -23.09 25.24 78.20
C LEU A 126 -23.39 26.54 78.97
N LEU A 127 -24.10 27.47 78.35
CA LEU A 127 -24.53 28.72 79.00
C LEU A 127 -25.61 28.47 80.06
N GLU A 128 -26.58 27.59 79.79
CA GLU A 128 -27.63 27.21 80.74
C GLU A 128 -27.06 26.48 81.97
N ARG A 129 -26.08 25.60 81.77
CA ARG A 129 -25.39 24.91 82.87
C ARG A 129 -24.66 25.89 83.80
N ARG A 130 -24.05 26.95 83.26
CA ARG A 130 -23.36 27.99 84.05
C ARG A 130 -24.35 28.77 84.94
N LYS A 131 -25.49 29.18 84.38
CA LYS A 131 -26.55 29.88 85.11
C LYS A 131 -27.14 29.03 86.25
N PHE A 132 -27.26 27.72 86.02
CA PHE A 132 -27.77 26.79 87.03
C PHE A 132 -26.82 26.63 88.23
N CYS A 133 -25.50 26.67 88.00
CA CYS A 133 -24.51 26.61 89.07
C CYS A 133 -24.45 27.89 89.92
N GLU A 134 -24.66 29.07 89.31
CA GLU A 134 -24.73 30.34 90.04
C GLU A 134 -26.01 30.46 90.89
N ALA A 135 -27.15 30.00 90.37
CA ALA A 135 -28.43 30.05 91.07
C ALA A 135 -28.49 29.19 92.35
N LEU A 136 -27.72 28.10 92.42
CA LEU A 136 -27.72 27.20 93.57
C LEU A 136 -26.84 27.66 94.74
N GLY A 137 -26.15 28.81 94.62
CA GLY A 137 -25.36 29.39 95.72
C GLY A 137 -24.25 28.47 96.23
N LEU A 138 -23.85 27.47 95.44
CA LEU A 138 -22.89 26.45 95.81
C LEU A 138 -21.47 27.02 95.80
N LYS A 139 -21.13 27.78 96.85
CA LYS A 139 -19.75 27.96 97.30
C LYS A 139 -19.28 26.63 97.89
N HIS A 140 -18.98 25.66 97.04
CA HIS A 140 -18.44 24.39 97.50
C HIS A 140 -16.97 24.53 97.89
N ASP A 141 -16.54 23.73 98.87
CA ASP A 141 -15.14 23.45 99.19
C ASP A 141 -14.42 22.99 97.93
N ILE A 142 -13.78 23.96 97.27
CA ILE A 142 -13.14 23.80 95.98
C ILE A 142 -11.89 22.93 96.10
N GLY A 143 -11.26 22.75 97.27
CA GLY A 143 -9.94 22.12 97.40
C GLY A 143 -9.80 20.73 96.77
N ASP A 144 -10.63 19.77 97.16
CA ASP A 144 -10.38 18.35 96.81
C ASP A 144 -10.95 17.95 95.44
N LEU A 145 -12.08 18.57 95.05
CA LEU A 145 -12.61 18.51 93.69
C LEU A 145 -11.75 19.32 92.71
N SER A 146 -11.14 20.43 93.15
CA SER A 146 -10.18 21.20 92.33
C SER A 146 -8.91 20.40 92.07
N VAL A 147 -8.40 19.62 93.03
CA VAL A 147 -7.21 18.79 92.79
C VAL A 147 -7.52 17.64 91.83
N LYS A 148 -8.66 16.96 91.96
CA LYS A 148 -9.05 15.91 91.00
C LYS A 148 -9.42 16.49 89.63
N LEU A 149 -10.08 17.65 89.60
CA LEU A 149 -10.39 18.34 88.36
C LEU A 149 -9.13 18.90 87.71
N SER A 150 -8.15 19.41 88.45
CA SER A 150 -6.87 19.88 87.90
C SER A 150 -6.02 18.72 87.40
N ALA A 151 -6.05 17.56 88.06
CA ALA A 151 -5.43 16.33 87.57
C ALA A 151 -6.10 15.84 86.27
N HIS A 152 -7.44 15.86 86.19
CA HIS A 152 -8.14 15.52 84.95
C HIS A 152 -7.94 16.56 83.85
N LEU A 153 -7.90 17.85 84.19
CA LEU A 153 -7.61 18.93 83.25
C LEU A 153 -6.19 18.85 82.72
N THR A 154 -5.20 18.47 83.54
CA THR A 154 -3.82 18.25 83.07
C THR A 154 -3.68 17.00 82.21
N ILE A 155 -4.44 15.93 82.47
CA ILE A 155 -4.52 14.77 81.56
C ILE A 155 -5.18 15.17 80.23
N LEU A 156 -6.28 15.95 80.29
CA LEU A 156 -6.95 16.47 79.10
C LEU A 156 -6.06 17.43 78.31
N ASP A 157 -5.28 18.30 78.98
CA ASP A 157 -4.33 19.19 78.32
C ASP A 157 -3.19 18.40 77.67
N LYS A 158 -2.70 17.33 78.31
CA LYS A 158 -1.72 16.40 77.70
C LYS A 158 -2.30 15.64 76.50
N ALA A 159 -3.57 15.21 76.60
CA ALA A 159 -4.25 14.55 75.49
C ALA A 159 -4.53 15.53 74.34
N LYS A 160 -4.92 16.76 74.66
CA LYS A 160 -5.17 17.85 73.73
C LYS A 160 -3.89 18.26 73.00
N THR A 161 -2.80 18.48 73.72
CA THR A 161 -1.49 18.80 73.10
C THR A 161 -0.98 17.63 72.24
N LYS A 162 -1.20 16.36 72.65
CA LYS A 162 -0.95 15.20 71.77
C LYS A 162 -1.84 15.17 70.53
N ALA A 163 -3.11 15.52 70.66
CA ALA A 163 -4.04 15.58 69.53
C ALA A 163 -3.69 16.73 68.58
N GLU A 164 -3.32 17.90 69.11
CA GLU A 164 -2.88 19.08 68.34
C GLU A 164 -1.56 18.81 67.62
N THR A 165 -0.60 18.13 68.26
CA THR A 165 0.64 17.71 67.60
C THR A 165 0.41 16.64 66.54
N ALA A 166 -0.48 15.67 66.79
CA ALA A 166 -0.89 14.69 65.78
C ALA A 166 -1.65 15.33 64.61
N GLN A 167 -2.52 16.31 64.89
CA GLN A 167 -3.25 17.07 63.89
C GLN A 167 -2.29 17.91 63.06
N SER A 168 -1.38 18.65 63.68
CA SER A 168 -0.34 19.42 62.97
C SER A 168 0.54 18.51 62.10
N ALA A 169 0.93 17.33 62.60
CA ALA A 169 1.67 16.35 61.81
C ALA A 169 0.86 15.79 60.62
N ALA A 170 -0.45 15.56 60.81
CA ALA A 170 -1.34 15.12 59.74
C ALA A 170 -1.60 16.22 58.70
N GLU A 171 -1.76 17.46 59.12
CA GLU A 171 -1.90 18.63 58.24
C GLU A 171 -0.62 18.86 57.43
N LYS A 172 0.56 18.69 58.04
CA LYS A 172 1.84 18.74 57.33
C LYS A 172 1.93 17.66 56.25
N LYS A 173 1.58 16.40 56.58
CA LYS A 173 1.55 15.30 55.60
C LYS A 173 0.53 15.54 54.49
N LEU A 174 -0.65 16.08 54.84
CA LEU A 174 -1.67 16.44 53.85
C LEU A 174 -1.14 17.51 52.89
N GLN A 175 -0.39 18.48 53.40
CA GLN A 175 0.23 19.53 52.59
C GLN A 175 1.32 18.96 51.66
N GLU A 176 2.19 18.09 52.17
CA GLU A 176 3.20 17.38 51.36
C GLU A 176 2.54 16.57 50.22
N VAL A 177 1.45 15.84 50.50
CA VAL A 177 0.71 15.07 49.48
C VAL A 177 0.03 15.98 48.46
N LYS A 178 -0.47 17.16 48.86
CA LYS A 178 -1.03 18.14 47.92
C LYS A 178 0.05 18.66 46.96
N GLU A 179 1.23 19.00 47.48
CA GLU A 179 2.35 19.45 46.67
C GLU A 179 2.83 18.36 45.70
N GLU A 180 2.89 17.10 46.14
CA GLU A 180 3.18 15.96 45.25
C GLU A 180 2.12 15.77 44.16
N LEU A 181 0.84 15.94 44.51
CA LEU A 181 -0.27 15.85 43.56
C LEU A 181 -0.23 16.98 42.52
N ASP A 182 0.06 18.20 42.95
CA ASP A 182 0.20 19.36 42.07
C ASP A 182 1.38 19.17 41.10
N GLN A 183 2.53 18.69 41.59
CA GLN A 183 3.67 18.33 40.74
C GLN A 183 3.35 17.19 39.76
N ALA A 184 2.56 16.20 40.17
CA ALA A 184 2.13 15.12 39.28
C ALA A 184 1.18 15.62 38.19
N ASN A 185 0.25 16.52 38.53
CA ASN A 185 -0.67 17.13 37.57
C ASN A 185 0.07 17.99 36.55
N GLU A 186 1.08 18.75 36.98
CA GLU A 186 1.90 19.56 36.08
C GLU A 186 2.69 18.69 35.09
N LYS A 187 3.29 17.59 35.56
CA LYS A 187 3.92 16.59 34.67
C LYS A 187 2.93 15.97 33.68
N LEU A 188 1.71 15.71 34.12
CA LEU A 188 0.65 15.13 33.27
C LEU A 188 0.22 16.12 32.19
N ALA A 189 0.09 17.41 32.52
CA ALA A 189 -0.16 18.48 31.55
C ALA A 189 0.98 18.58 30.53
N GLN A 190 2.24 18.51 31.00
CA GLN A 190 3.43 18.59 30.14
C GLN A 190 3.53 17.41 29.16
N LEU A 191 3.24 16.19 29.64
CA LEU A 191 3.17 15.00 28.78
C LEU A 191 2.04 15.08 27.75
N LYS A 192 0.92 15.74 28.10
CA LYS A 192 -0.20 15.93 27.19
C LYS A 192 0.16 16.91 26.07
N ASP A 193 0.82 18.01 26.41
CA ASP A 193 1.37 18.95 25.43
C ASP A 193 2.42 18.29 24.53
N ASP A 194 3.29 17.45 25.07
CA ASP A 194 4.26 16.68 24.28
C ASP A 194 3.58 15.70 23.32
N LEU A 195 2.52 15.03 23.76
CA LEU A 195 1.73 14.14 22.92
C LEU A 195 1.02 14.91 21.80
N ASP A 196 0.42 16.06 22.11
CA ASP A 196 -0.24 16.91 21.10
C ASP A 196 0.78 17.47 20.10
N ARG A 197 1.98 17.86 20.56
CA ARG A 197 3.11 18.21 19.68
C ARG A 197 3.54 17.04 18.79
N ALA A 198 3.67 15.84 19.35
CA ALA A 198 4.04 14.64 18.59
C ALA A 198 2.98 14.27 17.56
N ILE A 199 1.69 14.41 17.89
CA ILE A 199 0.57 14.22 16.96
C ILE A 199 0.64 15.26 15.83
N ALA A 200 0.88 16.53 16.15
CA ALA A 200 1.01 17.60 15.15
C ALA A 200 2.21 17.36 14.20
N VAL A 201 3.36 16.97 14.76
CA VAL A 201 4.57 16.63 13.97
C VAL A 201 4.36 15.35 13.16
N GLY A 202 3.65 14.35 13.69
CA GLY A 202 3.31 13.11 12.98
C GLY A 202 2.24 13.28 11.89
N SER A 203 1.40 14.30 11.97
CA SER A 203 0.39 14.61 10.96
C SER A 203 0.89 15.52 9.83
N GLN A 204 2.01 16.23 10.01
CA GLN A 204 2.70 16.95 8.91
C GLN A 204 3.21 16.03 7.78
N PRO A 205 3.89 14.89 8.02
CA PRO A 205 4.35 14.01 6.95
C PRO A 205 3.20 13.26 6.25
N ALA A 206 2.01 13.16 6.84
CA ALA A 206 0.84 12.60 6.16
C ALA A 206 0.38 13.49 4.99
N GLY A 207 0.61 14.81 5.05
CA GLY A 207 0.42 15.74 3.94
C GLY A 207 1.48 15.55 2.83
N GLY A 208 2.75 15.40 3.23
CA GLY A 208 3.85 15.14 2.31
C GLY A 208 3.74 13.79 1.59
N TYR A 209 3.31 12.74 2.30
CA TYR A 209 3.11 11.41 1.72
C TYR A 209 1.94 11.39 0.74
N ARG A 210 0.83 12.09 1.04
CA ARG A 210 -0.28 12.25 0.07
C ARG A 210 0.12 13.04 -1.17
N PHE A 211 0.99 14.03 -1.01
CA PHE A 211 1.51 14.80 -2.14
C PHE A 211 2.48 13.97 -3.00
N ALA A 212 3.37 13.20 -2.38
CA ALA A 212 4.26 12.28 -3.07
C ALA A 212 3.48 11.17 -3.80
N VAL A 213 2.46 10.59 -3.15
CA VAL A 213 1.56 9.62 -3.80
C VAL A 213 0.81 10.24 -4.98
N ARG A 214 0.32 11.48 -4.86
CA ARG A 214 -0.29 12.20 -6.00
C ARG A 214 0.71 12.46 -7.12
N GLN A 215 1.94 12.85 -6.82
CA GLN A 215 2.97 13.03 -7.86
C GLN A 215 3.30 11.72 -8.56
N VAL A 216 3.42 10.61 -7.81
CA VAL A 216 3.63 9.28 -8.40
C VAL A 216 2.44 8.88 -9.28
N ASP A 217 1.21 9.15 -8.84
CA ASP A 217 0.01 8.90 -9.65
C ASP A 217 -0.07 9.81 -10.89
N GLU A 218 0.32 11.08 -10.79
CA GLU A 218 0.43 11.99 -11.95
C GLU A 218 1.48 11.50 -12.95
N ILE A 219 2.67 11.15 -12.48
CA ILE A 219 3.73 10.59 -13.33
C ILE A 219 3.24 9.29 -13.96
N ARG A 220 2.57 8.42 -13.21
CA ARG A 220 1.99 7.18 -13.74
C ARG A 220 0.92 7.45 -14.79
N ASN A 221 0.05 8.44 -14.58
CA ASN A 221 -1.00 8.81 -15.53
C ASN A 221 -0.45 9.46 -16.79
N VAL A 222 0.71 10.12 -16.73
CA VAL A 222 1.41 10.69 -17.90
C VAL A 222 2.23 9.61 -18.64
N GLU A 223 2.91 8.73 -17.92
CA GLU A 223 3.76 7.68 -18.50
C GLU A 223 2.96 6.50 -19.04
N ALA A 224 1.79 6.19 -18.49
CA ALA A 224 0.93 5.12 -19.00
C ALA A 224 0.50 5.30 -20.48
N PRO A 225 -0.04 6.45 -20.93
CA PRO A 225 -0.38 6.66 -22.33
C PRO A 225 0.87 6.70 -23.22
N ARG A 226 1.98 7.26 -22.72
CA ARG A 226 3.26 7.29 -23.45
C ARG A 226 3.82 5.88 -23.68
N LEU A 227 3.78 5.01 -22.67
CA LEU A 227 4.15 3.59 -22.80
C LEU A 227 3.21 2.86 -23.76
N ALA A 228 1.91 3.13 -23.70
CA ALA A 228 0.94 2.55 -24.62
C ALA A 228 1.22 2.97 -26.08
N GLU A 229 1.61 4.23 -26.31
CA GLU A 229 2.00 4.74 -27.62
C GLU A 229 3.32 4.12 -28.11
N MET A 230 4.33 4.01 -27.23
CA MET A 230 5.57 3.29 -27.55
C MET A 230 5.32 1.82 -27.91
N LEU A 231 4.42 1.14 -27.21
CA LEU A 231 4.04 -0.24 -27.53
C LEU A 231 3.34 -0.34 -28.90
N LYS A 232 2.49 0.64 -29.25
CA LYS A 232 1.91 0.71 -30.61
C LYS A 232 2.99 0.88 -31.68
N LEU A 233 3.97 1.75 -31.46
CA LEU A 233 5.08 1.93 -32.39
C LEU A 233 5.92 0.65 -32.55
N VAL A 234 6.16 -0.08 -31.46
CA VAL A 234 6.85 -1.37 -31.51
C VAL A 234 6.06 -2.41 -32.30
N GLU A 235 4.73 -2.46 -32.14
CA GLU A 235 3.90 -3.40 -32.91
C GLU A 235 3.86 -3.03 -34.39
N VAL A 236 3.80 -1.73 -34.74
CA VAL A 236 3.92 -1.26 -36.12
C VAL A 236 5.26 -1.67 -36.72
N ALA A 237 6.38 -1.42 -36.03
CA ALA A 237 7.71 -1.80 -36.50
C ALA A 237 7.87 -3.33 -36.65
N LYS A 238 7.21 -4.11 -35.79
CA LYS A 238 7.17 -5.58 -35.88
C LYS A 238 6.37 -6.05 -37.09
N ASN A 239 5.25 -5.40 -37.39
CA ASN A 239 4.46 -5.68 -38.59
C ASN A 239 5.23 -5.34 -39.87
N GLU A 240 5.86 -4.16 -39.93
CA GLU A 240 6.74 -3.77 -41.05
C GLU A 240 7.89 -4.76 -41.24
N ARG A 241 8.51 -5.22 -40.15
CA ARG A 241 9.55 -6.25 -40.22
C ARG A 241 9.02 -7.57 -40.78
N ASN A 242 7.82 -7.99 -40.39
CA ASN A 242 7.20 -9.21 -40.89
C ASN A 242 6.83 -9.09 -42.38
N GLU A 243 6.36 -7.92 -42.81
CA GLU A 243 6.10 -7.61 -44.21
C GLU A 243 7.39 -7.66 -45.03
N LEU A 244 8.46 -6.99 -44.57
CA LEU A 244 9.76 -7.04 -45.20
C LEU A 244 10.32 -8.46 -45.27
N LYS A 245 10.16 -9.26 -44.21
CA LYS A 245 10.57 -10.67 -44.21
C LYS A 245 9.78 -11.48 -45.26
N SER A 246 8.49 -11.22 -45.39
CA SER A 246 7.65 -11.87 -46.41
C SER A 246 8.08 -11.48 -47.83
N ARG A 247 8.44 -10.20 -48.05
CA ARG A 247 8.99 -9.73 -49.32
C ARG A 247 10.35 -10.34 -49.65
N ILE A 248 11.23 -10.51 -48.65
CA ILE A 248 12.51 -11.20 -48.83
C ILE A 248 12.26 -12.65 -49.26
N ASN A 249 11.39 -13.38 -48.56
CA ASN A 249 11.07 -14.76 -48.91
C ASN A 249 10.47 -14.88 -50.32
N ALA A 250 9.63 -13.93 -50.74
CA ALA A 250 9.09 -13.87 -52.10
C ALA A 250 10.21 -13.65 -53.14
N LEU A 251 11.11 -12.70 -52.89
CA LEU A 251 12.26 -12.45 -53.77
C LEU A 251 13.23 -13.64 -53.83
N GLU A 252 13.43 -14.35 -52.72
CA GLU A 252 14.23 -15.58 -52.69
C GLU A 252 13.58 -16.69 -53.53
N SER A 253 12.25 -16.83 -53.46
CA SER A 253 11.49 -17.73 -54.33
C SER A 253 11.61 -17.36 -55.80
N ASP A 254 11.48 -16.06 -56.13
CA ASP A 254 11.63 -15.57 -57.50
C ASP A 254 13.05 -15.80 -58.02
N LEU A 255 14.08 -15.53 -57.22
CA LEU A 255 15.48 -15.81 -57.57
C LEU A 255 15.73 -17.30 -57.78
N SER A 256 15.13 -18.16 -56.95
CA SER A 256 15.22 -19.61 -57.13
C SER A 256 14.53 -20.06 -58.42
N SER A 257 13.38 -19.49 -58.76
CA SER A 257 12.68 -19.75 -60.02
C SER A 257 13.50 -19.29 -61.23
N VAL A 258 14.07 -18.08 -61.19
CA VAL A 258 14.93 -17.56 -62.26
C VAL A 258 16.20 -18.41 -62.39
N GLY A 259 16.78 -18.87 -61.27
CA GLY A 259 17.89 -19.83 -61.26
C GLY A 259 17.54 -21.12 -61.99
N CYS A 260 16.36 -21.70 -61.71
CA CYS A 260 15.89 -22.89 -62.42
C CYS A 260 15.71 -22.64 -63.92
N CYS A 261 15.11 -21.50 -64.31
CA CYS A 261 14.97 -21.14 -65.73
C CYS A 261 16.33 -20.96 -66.42
N LEU A 262 17.31 -20.35 -65.75
CA LEU A 262 18.67 -20.18 -66.28
C LEU A 262 19.37 -21.53 -66.46
N ASP A 263 19.19 -22.45 -65.52
CA ASP A 263 19.77 -23.80 -65.63
C ASP A 263 19.09 -24.61 -66.74
N GLU A 264 17.77 -24.42 -66.94
CA GLU A 264 17.05 -25.00 -68.09
C GLU A 264 17.56 -24.43 -69.42
N GLU A 265 17.73 -23.11 -69.54
CA GLU A 265 18.29 -22.48 -70.74
C GLU A 265 19.76 -22.85 -70.99
N ARG A 266 20.54 -23.05 -69.93
CA ARG A 266 21.90 -23.62 -70.04
C ARG A 266 21.85 -25.06 -70.54
N ALA A 267 20.92 -25.88 -70.05
CA ALA A 267 20.75 -27.25 -70.53
C ALA A 267 20.33 -27.27 -72.01
N LYS A 268 19.40 -26.41 -72.42
CA LYS A 268 19.03 -26.22 -73.84
C LYS A 268 20.20 -25.76 -74.69
N SER A 269 20.99 -24.79 -74.20
CA SER A 269 22.19 -24.33 -74.92
C SER A 269 23.20 -25.46 -75.10
N ARG A 270 23.45 -26.28 -74.08
CA ARG A 270 24.31 -27.47 -74.21
C ARG A 270 23.76 -28.48 -75.22
N ALA A 271 22.46 -28.77 -75.16
CA ALA A 271 21.83 -29.68 -76.12
C ALA A 271 21.90 -29.16 -77.56
N MET A 272 21.77 -27.84 -77.76
CA MET A 272 21.96 -27.20 -79.06
C MET A 272 23.42 -27.25 -79.52
N GLU A 273 24.37 -27.08 -78.61
CA GLU A 273 25.81 -27.20 -78.88
C GLU A 273 26.18 -28.64 -79.27
N ASP A 274 25.67 -29.63 -78.54
CA ASP A 274 25.84 -31.06 -78.87
C ASP A 274 25.22 -31.39 -80.25
N SER A 275 24.02 -30.87 -80.54
CA SER A 275 23.38 -31.05 -81.85
C SER A 275 24.17 -30.37 -82.96
N ASN A 276 24.79 -29.22 -82.68
CA ASN A 276 25.63 -28.53 -83.66
C ASN A 276 26.93 -29.31 -83.92
N ILE A 277 27.53 -29.91 -82.88
CA ILE A 277 28.67 -30.83 -83.04
C ILE A 277 28.26 -32.03 -83.91
N GLU A 278 27.10 -32.64 -83.66
CA GLU A 278 26.59 -33.76 -84.47
C GLU A 278 26.35 -33.33 -85.94
N LEU A 279 25.79 -32.15 -86.17
CA LEU A 279 25.63 -31.60 -87.53
C LEU A 279 26.98 -31.34 -88.20
N GLU A 280 27.97 -30.83 -87.47
CA GLU A 280 29.34 -30.66 -87.97
C GLU A 280 29.99 -32.00 -88.34
N GLU A 281 29.79 -33.06 -87.53
CA GLU A 281 30.23 -34.42 -87.84
C GLU A 281 29.52 -34.99 -89.08
N GLN A 282 28.21 -34.75 -89.21
CA GLN A 282 27.45 -35.15 -90.40
C GLN A 282 27.94 -34.42 -91.66
N VAL A 283 28.21 -33.11 -91.57
CA VAL A 283 28.80 -32.33 -92.66
C VAL A 283 30.19 -32.83 -93.01
N ALA A 284 31.03 -33.14 -92.03
CA ALA A 284 32.35 -33.74 -92.25
C ALA A 284 32.23 -35.09 -92.97
N THR A 285 31.27 -35.93 -92.55
CA THR A 285 30.99 -37.23 -93.18
C THR A 285 30.50 -37.07 -94.61
N VAL A 286 29.58 -36.14 -94.88
CA VAL A 286 29.09 -35.85 -96.23
C VAL A 286 30.22 -35.32 -97.11
N THR A 287 31.08 -34.45 -96.57
CA THR A 287 32.25 -33.92 -97.29
C THR A 287 33.24 -35.04 -97.63
N GLN A 288 33.47 -35.98 -96.72
CA GLN A 288 34.30 -37.16 -96.97
C GLN A 288 33.70 -38.09 -98.01
N ARG A 289 32.36 -38.29 -98.00
CA ARG A 289 31.65 -39.06 -99.04
C ARG A 289 31.68 -38.37 -100.39
N LEU A 290 31.60 -37.03 -100.41
CA LEU A 290 31.74 -36.23 -101.62
C LEU A 290 33.14 -36.39 -102.21
N ALA A 291 34.19 -36.25 -101.39
CA ALA A 291 35.58 -36.48 -101.80
C ALA A 291 35.81 -37.92 -102.31
N ALA A 292 35.19 -38.91 -101.67
CA ALA A 292 35.22 -40.30 -102.15
C ALA A 292 34.48 -40.48 -103.49
N SER A 293 33.36 -39.78 -103.69
CA SER A 293 32.63 -39.80 -104.97
C SER A 293 33.37 -39.06 -106.08
N GLU A 294 34.11 -38.00 -105.75
CA GLU A 294 35.00 -37.29 -106.67
C GLU A 294 36.19 -38.17 -107.07
N ALA A 295 36.77 -38.93 -106.13
CA ALA A 295 37.81 -39.91 -106.43
C ALA A 295 37.30 -41.05 -107.33
N LEU A 296 36.08 -41.54 -107.12
CA LEU A 296 35.44 -42.54 -108.00
C LEU A 296 35.13 -41.96 -109.39
N LEU A 297 34.73 -40.69 -109.47
CA LEU A 297 34.56 -39.99 -110.74
C LEU A 297 35.88 -39.81 -111.49
N GLU A 298 36.98 -39.59 -110.77
CA GLU A 298 38.31 -39.52 -111.37
C GLU A 298 38.82 -40.91 -111.82
N GLU A 299 38.51 -41.97 -111.08
CA GLU A 299 38.75 -43.36 -111.50
C GLU A 299 37.94 -43.74 -112.75
N GLU A 300 36.67 -43.31 -112.82
CA GLU A 300 35.83 -43.45 -114.02
C GLU A 300 36.41 -42.67 -115.21
N ARG A 301 36.95 -41.46 -114.98
CA ARG A 301 37.63 -40.69 -116.02
C ARG A 301 38.88 -41.39 -116.52
N GLU A 302 39.67 -41.99 -115.64
CA GLU A 302 40.84 -42.79 -116.00
C GLU A 302 40.44 -44.01 -116.83
N LYS A 303 39.37 -44.73 -116.44
CA LYS A 303 38.81 -45.85 -117.23
C LYS A 303 38.27 -45.40 -118.59
N THR A 304 37.68 -44.21 -118.69
CA THR A 304 37.29 -43.66 -120.00
C THR A 304 38.49 -43.31 -120.87
N ARG A 305 39.61 -42.89 -120.27
CA ARG A 305 40.88 -42.63 -120.97
C ARG A 305 41.51 -43.93 -121.48
N GLU A 306 41.49 -45.00 -120.68
CA GLU A 306 41.92 -46.36 -121.09
C GLU A 306 41.03 -46.94 -122.20
N LEU A 307 39.71 -46.72 -122.14
CA LEU A 307 38.78 -47.12 -123.21
C LEU A 307 39.00 -46.33 -124.51
N GLU A 308 39.38 -45.05 -124.42
CA GLU A 308 39.77 -44.24 -125.58
C GLU A 308 41.09 -44.72 -126.21
N GLU A 309 42.04 -45.19 -125.40
CA GLU A 309 43.29 -45.79 -125.88
C GLU A 309 43.06 -47.16 -126.54
N ALA A 310 42.21 -48.01 -125.95
CA ALA A 310 41.76 -49.27 -126.54
C ALA A 310 40.95 -49.06 -127.84
N ARG A 311 40.19 -47.95 -127.92
CA ARG A 311 39.50 -47.51 -129.15
C ARG A 311 40.48 -47.01 -130.21
N GLY A 312 41.60 -46.38 -129.81
CA GLY A 312 42.70 -46.02 -130.71
C GLY A 312 43.40 -47.25 -131.33
N ASP A 313 43.53 -48.33 -130.58
CA ASP A 313 44.10 -49.60 -131.07
C ASP A 313 43.15 -50.38 -131.99
N LEU A 314 41.85 -50.29 -131.73
CA LEU A 314 40.81 -50.79 -132.64
C LEU A 314 40.73 -49.94 -133.92
N ALA A 315 40.91 -48.62 -133.82
CA ALA A 315 40.95 -47.71 -134.97
C ALA A 315 42.15 -47.96 -135.89
N ARG A 316 43.31 -48.35 -135.34
CA ARG A 316 44.48 -48.77 -136.14
C ARG A 316 44.24 -50.10 -136.88
N ARG A 317 43.48 -51.03 -136.29
CA ARG A 317 43.05 -52.29 -136.94
C ARG A 317 41.94 -52.08 -137.99
N LEU A 318 41.05 -51.11 -137.77
CA LEU A 318 39.99 -50.72 -138.72
C LEU A 318 40.50 -49.85 -139.89
N SER A 319 41.58 -49.08 -139.71
CA SER A 319 42.24 -48.30 -140.78
C SER A 319 42.73 -49.18 -141.95
N LYS A 320 43.02 -50.46 -141.68
CA LYS A 320 43.42 -51.47 -142.68
C LYS A 320 42.23 -52.11 -143.43
N ALA A 321 41.01 -52.00 -142.89
CA ALA A 321 39.76 -52.40 -143.55
C ALA A 321 39.04 -51.21 -144.23
N ASN A 322 39.41 -49.97 -143.87
CA ASN A 322 38.78 -48.74 -144.34
C ASN A 322 39.29 -48.22 -145.70
N THR A 323 40.16 -48.98 -146.38
CA THR A 323 40.43 -48.78 -147.82
C THR A 323 39.36 -49.40 -148.72
N GLU A 324 38.51 -50.29 -148.19
CA GLU A 324 37.44 -50.97 -148.94
C GLU A 324 36.03 -50.41 -148.70
N VAL A 325 35.84 -49.57 -147.67
CA VAL A 325 34.55 -48.88 -147.37
C VAL A 325 34.51 -47.43 -147.88
N LYS A 326 35.64 -46.89 -148.36
CA LYS A 326 35.77 -45.56 -149.02
C LYS A 326 34.93 -45.36 -150.30
N ARG A 327 34.14 -46.34 -150.73
CA ARG A 327 33.20 -46.25 -151.85
C ARG A 327 31.73 -46.14 -151.46
N ALA A 328 31.38 -46.26 -150.18
CA ALA A 328 29.99 -46.19 -149.76
C ALA A 328 29.85 -45.22 -148.59
N TRP A 329 29.06 -44.17 -148.78
CA TRP A 329 28.46 -43.33 -147.74
C TRP A 329 29.11 -41.99 -147.38
N SER A 330 29.49 -41.29 -148.43
CA SER A 330 29.29 -39.84 -148.67
C SER A 330 27.84 -39.32 -148.42
N LEU A 331 27.05 -39.97 -147.56
CA LEU A 331 25.63 -39.70 -147.27
C LEU A 331 25.34 -39.56 -145.76
N VAL A 332 26.36 -39.43 -144.90
CA VAL A 332 26.21 -39.13 -143.45
C VAL A 332 26.48 -37.65 -143.13
N GLU A 333 26.86 -36.86 -144.13
CA GLU A 333 27.23 -35.44 -143.98
C GLU A 333 26.04 -34.48 -143.72
N GLU A 334 24.82 -34.99 -143.53
CA GLU A 334 23.61 -34.16 -143.32
C GLU A 334 23.06 -34.19 -141.87
N GLU A 335 23.51 -35.12 -141.01
CA GLU A 335 23.04 -35.27 -139.61
C GLU A 335 23.99 -34.68 -138.54
N LYS A 336 24.94 -33.83 -138.94
CA LYS A 336 25.86 -33.12 -138.01
C LYS A 336 25.47 -31.68 -137.67
N SER A 337 24.35 -31.17 -138.19
CA SER A 337 23.92 -29.78 -137.97
C SER A 337 22.91 -29.56 -136.84
N LYS A 338 22.51 -30.59 -136.06
CA LYS A 338 21.49 -30.46 -134.99
C LYS A 338 21.95 -30.68 -133.54
N THR A 339 23.24 -30.94 -133.27
CA THR A 339 23.76 -31.10 -131.89
C THR A 339 24.53 -29.88 -131.35
N ALA A 340 24.62 -28.79 -132.12
CA ALA A 340 25.22 -27.52 -131.66
C ALA A 340 24.25 -26.61 -130.89
N ALA A 341 22.94 -26.89 -130.89
CA ALA A 341 21.93 -26.05 -130.24
C ALA A 341 21.59 -26.43 -128.78
N SER A 342 22.04 -27.59 -128.27
CA SER A 342 21.73 -28.04 -126.90
C SER A 342 22.80 -27.70 -125.85
N LYS A 343 24.03 -27.33 -126.26
CA LYS A 343 25.12 -26.97 -125.33
C LYS A 343 25.17 -25.49 -124.94
N SER A 344 24.45 -24.63 -125.66
CA SER A 344 24.35 -23.19 -125.35
C SER A 344 23.36 -22.91 -124.20
N VAL A 345 22.21 -23.60 -124.18
CA VAL A 345 21.17 -23.42 -123.15
C VAL A 345 21.61 -23.95 -121.78
N GLN A 346 22.39 -25.03 -121.74
CA GLN A 346 22.87 -25.63 -120.49
C GLN A 346 23.92 -24.76 -119.77
N GLY A 347 24.75 -24.02 -120.51
CA GLY A 347 25.73 -23.07 -119.96
C GLY A 347 25.13 -21.77 -119.45
N GLU A 348 23.93 -21.38 -119.90
CA GLU A 348 23.21 -20.22 -119.38
C GLU A 348 22.46 -20.55 -118.07
N TYR A 349 21.88 -21.75 -117.97
CA TYR A 349 21.26 -22.24 -116.74
C TYR A 349 22.27 -22.38 -115.59
N HIS A 350 23.47 -22.91 -115.84
CA HIS A 350 24.49 -23.02 -114.80
C HIS A 350 25.02 -21.66 -114.31
N ARG A 351 25.12 -20.66 -115.20
CA ARG A 351 25.50 -19.30 -114.77
C ARG A 351 24.42 -18.68 -113.87
N ARG A 352 23.15 -18.73 -114.27
CA ARG A 352 22.05 -18.22 -113.44
C ARG A 352 21.91 -18.95 -112.10
N LEU A 353 22.19 -20.25 -112.06
CA LEU A 353 22.17 -21.03 -110.82
C LEU A 353 23.31 -20.63 -109.89
N ASN A 354 24.53 -20.43 -110.42
CA ASN A 354 25.66 -19.94 -109.63
C ASN A 354 25.43 -18.52 -109.14
N ASP A 355 24.90 -17.62 -109.97
CA ASP A 355 24.58 -16.25 -109.56
C ASP A 355 23.52 -16.24 -108.44
N ALA A 356 22.53 -17.14 -108.50
CA ALA A 356 21.54 -17.30 -107.44
C ALA A 356 22.12 -17.85 -106.12
N TYR A 357 23.08 -18.77 -106.18
CA TYR A 357 23.77 -19.25 -104.98
C TYR A 357 24.66 -18.18 -104.36
N ILE A 358 25.38 -17.41 -105.17
CA ILE A 358 26.21 -16.30 -104.71
C ILE A 358 25.34 -15.23 -104.04
N GLU A 359 24.19 -14.88 -104.62
CA GLU A 359 23.28 -13.88 -104.02
C GLU A 359 22.63 -14.40 -102.74
N ARG A 360 22.25 -15.68 -102.68
CA ARG A 360 21.73 -16.30 -101.45
C ARG A 360 22.76 -16.26 -100.33
N ASP A 361 24.01 -16.63 -100.63
CA ASP A 361 25.07 -16.64 -99.63
C ASP A 361 25.42 -15.22 -99.18
N ARG A 362 25.39 -14.23 -100.10
CA ARG A 362 25.49 -12.80 -99.78
C ARG A 362 24.39 -12.36 -98.82
N LEU A 363 23.12 -12.66 -99.11
CA LEU A 363 21.99 -12.31 -98.24
C LEU A 363 22.07 -13.00 -96.87
N LEU A 364 22.46 -14.28 -96.82
CA LEU A 364 22.66 -14.99 -95.55
C LEU A 364 23.79 -14.38 -94.71
N THR A 365 24.87 -13.91 -95.35
CA THR A 365 25.94 -13.20 -94.63
C THR A 365 25.48 -11.84 -94.11
N GLU A 366 24.68 -11.10 -94.88
CA GLU A 366 24.09 -9.82 -94.45
C GLU A 366 23.09 -10.00 -93.30
N GLU A 367 22.22 -11.03 -93.35
CA GLU A 367 21.30 -11.35 -92.27
C GLU A 367 22.03 -11.81 -91.00
N ARG A 368 23.05 -12.66 -91.14
CA ARG A 368 23.90 -13.06 -89.99
C ARG A 368 24.63 -11.88 -89.39
N ALA A 369 25.12 -10.94 -90.22
CA ALA A 369 25.77 -9.72 -89.73
C ALA A 369 24.77 -8.82 -88.98
N LYS A 370 23.56 -8.62 -89.52
CA LYS A 370 22.49 -7.87 -88.85
C LYS A 370 22.07 -8.53 -87.53
N ALA A 371 21.88 -9.85 -87.52
CA ALA A 371 21.53 -10.60 -86.31
C ALA A 371 22.62 -10.52 -85.23
N ARG A 372 23.90 -10.62 -85.61
CA ARG A 372 25.04 -10.44 -84.70
C ARG A 372 25.09 -9.02 -84.13
N GLU A 373 24.80 -8.01 -84.94
CA GLU A 373 24.77 -6.62 -84.48
C GLU A 373 23.60 -6.37 -83.52
N THR A 374 22.41 -6.88 -83.82
CA THR A 374 21.25 -6.81 -82.89
C THR A 374 21.53 -7.57 -81.59
N LEU A 375 22.16 -8.75 -81.66
CA LEU A 375 22.56 -9.49 -80.48
C LEU A 375 23.58 -8.70 -79.65
N ARG A 376 24.60 -8.11 -80.29
CA ARG A 376 25.61 -7.29 -79.62
C ARG A 376 24.97 -6.07 -78.92
N GLN A 377 24.04 -5.38 -79.59
CA GLN A 377 23.33 -4.23 -79.03
C GLN A 377 22.45 -4.63 -77.84
N THR A 378 21.73 -5.74 -77.94
CA THR A 378 20.90 -6.25 -76.83
C THR A 378 21.75 -6.72 -75.65
N THR A 379 22.87 -7.41 -75.89
CA THR A 379 23.83 -7.78 -74.83
C THR A 379 24.39 -6.56 -74.12
N LEU A 380 24.83 -5.53 -74.86
CA LEU A 380 25.32 -4.28 -74.27
C LEU A 380 24.25 -3.57 -73.44
N HIS A 381 23.00 -3.53 -73.92
CA HIS A 381 21.89 -2.94 -73.18
C HIS A 381 21.58 -3.71 -71.88
N LEU A 382 21.60 -5.05 -71.92
CA LEU A 382 21.40 -5.88 -70.73
C LEU A 382 22.55 -5.73 -69.72
N GLU A 383 23.80 -5.69 -70.19
CA GLU A 383 24.95 -5.42 -69.33
C GLU A 383 24.85 -4.04 -68.65
N GLN A 384 24.43 -3.01 -69.40
CA GLN A 384 24.23 -1.69 -68.84
C GLN A 384 23.12 -1.71 -67.77
N ARG A 385 21.97 -2.31 -68.06
CA ARG A 385 20.88 -2.47 -67.07
C ARG A 385 21.32 -3.24 -65.84
N LEU A 386 22.14 -4.29 -66.00
CA LEU A 386 22.66 -5.08 -64.89
C LEU A 386 23.61 -4.25 -64.02
N ARG A 387 24.46 -3.41 -64.62
CA ARG A 387 25.30 -2.46 -63.87
C ARG A 387 24.45 -1.44 -63.12
N GLU A 388 23.44 -0.86 -63.76
CA GLU A 388 22.52 0.10 -63.12
C GLU A 388 21.80 -0.52 -61.91
N VAL A 389 21.20 -1.70 -62.09
CA VAL A 389 20.53 -2.44 -61.01
C VAL A 389 21.51 -2.77 -59.88
N ASN A 390 22.73 -3.21 -60.21
CA ASN A 390 23.74 -3.52 -59.19
C ASN A 390 24.17 -2.27 -58.40
N THR A 391 24.35 -1.13 -59.07
CA THR A 391 24.65 0.14 -58.37
C THR A 391 23.51 0.59 -57.46
N GLU A 392 22.25 0.41 -57.89
CA GLU A 392 21.10 0.76 -57.06
C GLU A 392 20.94 -0.19 -55.87
N ALA A 393 21.15 -1.49 -56.08
CA ALA A 393 21.20 -2.48 -55.00
C ALA A 393 22.29 -2.15 -53.96
N GLN A 394 23.48 -1.75 -54.41
CA GLN A 394 24.57 -1.33 -53.51
C GLN A 394 24.22 -0.06 -52.71
N LYS A 395 23.58 0.93 -53.33
CA LYS A 395 23.08 2.13 -52.62
C LYS A 395 22.03 1.77 -51.57
N MET A 396 21.09 0.87 -51.91
CA MET A 396 20.07 0.40 -50.98
C MET A 396 20.69 -0.37 -49.81
N LEU A 397 21.65 -1.26 -50.07
CA LEU A 397 22.41 -1.96 -49.03
C LEU A 397 23.16 -0.98 -48.13
N HIS A 398 23.76 0.08 -48.69
CA HIS A 398 24.41 1.11 -47.89
C HIS A 398 23.43 1.87 -46.99
N LYS A 399 22.26 2.27 -47.53
CA LYS A 399 21.18 2.91 -46.76
C LYS A 399 20.66 2.01 -45.63
N GLU A 400 20.51 0.71 -45.88
CA GLU A 400 20.07 -0.23 -44.85
C GLU A 400 21.15 -0.48 -43.79
N ARG A 401 22.43 -0.52 -44.17
CA ARG A 401 23.54 -0.60 -43.21
C ARG A 401 23.62 0.64 -42.31
N THR A 402 23.40 1.84 -42.86
CA THR A 402 23.39 3.07 -42.05
C THR A 402 22.18 3.11 -41.12
N ARG A 403 20.98 2.72 -41.59
CA ARG A 403 19.79 2.55 -40.74
C ARG A 403 20.02 1.54 -39.61
N ALA A 404 20.58 0.37 -39.91
CA ALA A 404 20.90 -0.65 -38.92
C ALA A 404 21.90 -0.13 -37.87
N LYS A 405 22.90 0.66 -38.28
CA LYS A 405 23.84 1.32 -37.38
C LYS A 405 23.13 2.31 -36.44
N VAL A 406 22.29 3.20 -36.98
CA VAL A 406 21.51 4.16 -36.17
C VAL A 406 20.61 3.43 -35.16
N LEU A 407 19.93 2.36 -35.58
CA LEU A 407 19.10 1.55 -34.67
C LEU A 407 19.94 0.85 -33.59
N SER A 408 21.15 0.39 -33.92
CA SER A 408 22.08 -0.16 -32.94
C SER A 408 22.49 0.90 -31.91
N ASP A 409 22.83 2.10 -32.35
CA ASP A 409 23.25 3.21 -31.49
C ASP A 409 22.10 3.66 -30.56
N ILE A 410 20.87 3.76 -31.08
CA ILE A 410 19.65 4.04 -30.28
C ILE A 410 19.43 2.93 -29.24
N ARG A 411 19.62 1.66 -29.63
CA ARG A 411 19.46 0.53 -28.70
C ARG A 411 20.49 0.57 -27.57
N THR A 412 21.73 0.93 -27.85
CA THR A 412 22.77 1.08 -26.82
C THR A 412 22.47 2.26 -25.89
N GLU A 413 22.02 3.39 -26.42
CA GLU A 413 21.63 4.56 -25.62
C GLU A 413 20.43 4.24 -24.70
N LEU A 414 19.41 3.57 -25.22
CA LEU A 414 18.26 3.14 -24.42
C LEU A 414 18.66 2.17 -23.30
N LYS A 415 19.61 1.24 -23.57
CA LYS A 415 20.15 0.36 -22.52
C LYS A 415 20.88 1.15 -21.44
N ASN A 416 21.68 2.14 -21.80
CA ASN A 416 22.41 2.98 -20.87
C ASN A 416 21.43 3.79 -20.00
N ARG A 417 20.46 4.48 -20.60
CA ARG A 417 19.41 5.21 -19.87
C ARG A 417 18.60 4.30 -18.94
N LEU A 418 18.26 3.09 -19.38
CA LEU A 418 17.56 2.13 -18.54
C LEU A 418 18.42 1.69 -17.34
N SER A 419 19.74 1.57 -17.51
CA SER A 419 20.66 1.26 -16.42
C SER A 419 20.79 2.43 -15.43
N GLU A 420 20.82 3.67 -15.91
CA GLU A 420 20.82 4.88 -15.08
C GLU A 420 19.54 5.01 -14.26
N VAL A 421 18.37 4.81 -14.89
CA VAL A 421 17.06 4.83 -14.21
C VAL A 421 17.00 3.72 -13.15
N ARG A 422 17.51 2.52 -13.43
CA ARG A 422 17.58 1.44 -12.44
C ARG A 422 18.51 1.78 -11.27
N ALA A 423 19.66 2.40 -11.53
CA ALA A 423 20.58 2.83 -10.49
C ALA A 423 19.97 3.94 -9.61
N ALA A 424 19.29 4.92 -10.23
CA ALA A 424 18.58 5.99 -9.52
C ALA A 424 17.44 5.41 -8.65
N ALA A 425 16.62 4.52 -9.20
CA ALA A 425 15.55 3.85 -8.45
C ALA A 425 16.10 3.01 -7.29
N ALA A 426 17.23 2.31 -7.48
CA ALA A 426 17.89 1.57 -6.41
C ALA A 426 18.42 2.51 -5.30
N ALA A 427 18.98 3.67 -5.66
CA ALA A 427 19.43 4.66 -4.70
C ALA A 427 18.26 5.27 -3.89
N GLU A 428 17.14 5.58 -4.55
CA GLU A 428 15.92 6.04 -3.86
C GLU A 428 15.33 4.97 -2.94
N ALA A 429 15.29 3.71 -3.39
CA ALA A 429 14.84 2.60 -2.55
C ALA A 429 15.72 2.43 -1.29
N GLN A 430 17.05 2.56 -1.44
CA GLN A 430 17.96 2.54 -0.28
C GLN A 430 17.76 3.74 0.65
N LYS A 431 17.48 4.93 0.10
CA LYS A 431 17.16 6.11 0.91
C LYS A 431 15.88 5.90 1.72
N ALA A 432 14.81 5.42 1.06
CA ALA A 432 13.54 5.10 1.71
C ALA A 432 13.72 4.02 2.80
N GLN A 433 14.53 3.00 2.55
CA GLN A 433 14.84 1.96 3.52
C GLN A 433 15.50 2.53 4.78
N ARG A 434 16.48 3.44 4.64
CA ARG A 434 17.12 4.11 5.77
C ARG A 434 16.14 4.99 6.56
N GLU A 435 15.22 5.65 5.88
CA GLU A 435 14.17 6.45 6.52
C GLU A 435 13.22 5.57 7.34
N ILE A 436 12.82 4.41 6.81
CA ILE A 436 12.02 3.40 7.51
C ILE A 436 12.76 2.90 8.77
N GLU A 437 14.03 2.53 8.65
CA GLU A 437 14.83 2.08 9.80
C GLU A 437 14.98 3.17 10.87
N THR A 438 15.05 4.44 10.45
CA THR A 438 15.13 5.58 11.37
C THR A 438 13.80 5.79 12.09
N LEU A 439 12.67 5.65 11.39
CA LEU A 439 11.33 5.72 11.97
C LEU A 439 11.07 4.55 12.92
N ASP A 440 11.52 3.35 12.58
CA ASP A 440 11.37 2.16 13.41
C ASP A 440 12.15 2.30 14.73
N LYS A 441 13.38 2.80 14.67
CA LYS A 441 14.17 3.15 15.87
C LYS A 441 13.46 4.18 16.76
N LYS A 442 12.85 5.21 16.17
CA LYS A 442 12.07 6.22 16.91
C LYS A 442 10.80 5.61 17.52
N HIS A 443 10.10 4.76 16.78
CA HIS A 443 8.93 4.04 17.27
C HIS A 443 9.30 3.14 18.46
N GLN A 444 10.38 2.37 18.36
CA GLN A 444 10.86 1.53 19.44
C GLN A 444 11.25 2.35 20.68
N ALA A 445 11.89 3.51 20.50
CA ALA A 445 12.18 4.42 21.61
C ALA A 445 10.90 4.92 22.29
N ALA A 446 9.87 5.28 21.52
CA ALA A 446 8.57 5.70 22.05
C ALA A 446 7.86 4.55 22.79
N VAL A 447 7.86 3.33 22.25
CA VAL A 447 7.31 2.13 22.92
C VAL A 447 8.02 1.89 24.26
N ASN A 448 9.35 1.97 24.29
CA ASN A 448 10.12 1.84 25.52
C ASN A 448 9.77 2.93 26.54
N GLN A 449 9.52 4.16 26.09
CA GLN A 449 9.07 5.26 26.95
C GLN A 449 7.67 4.99 27.52
N VAL A 450 6.73 4.53 26.70
CA VAL A 450 5.38 4.15 27.15
C VAL A 450 5.44 3.04 28.20
N HIS A 451 6.29 2.03 28.01
CA HIS A 451 6.48 0.97 29.02
C HIS A 451 7.03 1.50 30.35
N ARG A 452 7.98 2.45 30.32
CA ARG A 452 8.47 3.11 31.54
C ARG A 452 7.35 3.87 32.26
N LEU A 453 6.59 4.68 31.53
CA LEU A 453 5.46 5.43 32.07
C LEU A 453 4.37 4.50 32.64
N GLN A 454 4.09 3.38 31.98
CA GLN A 454 3.15 2.38 32.47
C GLN A 454 3.62 1.73 33.78
N SER A 455 4.91 1.40 33.88
CA SER A 455 5.52 0.91 35.12
C SER A 455 5.38 1.93 36.25
N ASP A 456 5.64 3.21 35.98
CA ASP A 456 5.55 4.26 36.99
C ASP A 456 4.10 4.54 37.40
N LEU A 457 3.14 4.47 36.46
CA LEU A 457 1.71 4.50 36.76
C LEU A 457 1.29 3.33 37.66
N ASN A 458 1.79 2.13 37.41
CA ASN A 458 1.52 0.97 38.25
C ASN A 458 2.09 1.14 39.67
N LYS A 459 3.30 1.70 39.81
CA LYS A 459 3.87 2.05 41.12
C LYS A 459 3.02 3.10 41.84
N ALA A 460 2.55 4.12 41.13
CA ALA A 460 1.67 5.14 41.68
C ALA A 460 0.34 4.54 42.17
N LYS A 461 -0.27 3.63 41.40
CA LYS A 461 -1.48 2.89 41.81
C LYS A 461 -1.24 2.02 43.06
N ALA A 462 -0.08 1.38 43.16
CA ALA A 462 0.29 0.61 44.34
C ALA A 462 0.45 1.50 45.59
N ARG A 463 1.05 2.69 45.43
CA ARG A 463 1.12 3.71 46.50
C ARG A 463 -0.27 4.19 46.91
N GLN A 464 -1.13 4.50 45.94
CA GLN A 464 -2.52 4.90 46.21
C GLN A 464 -3.26 3.82 47.02
N SER A 465 -3.13 2.56 46.62
CA SER A 465 -3.77 1.43 47.32
C SER A 465 -3.27 1.30 48.77
N THR A 466 -1.99 1.59 49.00
CA THR A 466 -1.40 1.62 50.35
C THR A 466 -1.97 2.76 51.19
N ILE A 467 -2.07 3.97 50.62
CA ILE A 467 -2.65 5.14 51.28
C ILE A 467 -4.14 4.89 51.61
N GLU A 468 -4.90 4.29 50.71
CA GLU A 468 -6.32 3.96 50.94
C GLU A 468 -6.48 2.95 52.09
N ARG A 469 -5.60 1.96 52.17
CA ARG A 469 -5.55 1.01 53.30
C ARG A 469 -5.23 1.73 54.62
N ASP A 470 -4.21 2.58 54.64
CA ASP A 470 -3.80 3.31 55.84
C ASP A 470 -4.89 4.32 56.31
N LEU A 471 -5.61 4.93 55.37
CA LEU A 471 -6.78 5.77 55.66
C LEU A 471 -7.96 4.96 56.23
N SER A 472 -8.19 3.75 55.71
CA SER A 472 -9.22 2.84 56.24
C SER A 472 -8.87 2.41 57.67
N GLU A 473 -7.62 2.07 57.93
CA GLU A 473 -7.11 1.73 59.26
C GLU A 473 -7.24 2.92 60.22
N SER A 474 -6.87 4.13 59.78
CA SER A 474 -7.04 5.36 60.56
C SER A 474 -8.51 5.68 60.85
N ARG A 475 -9.43 5.41 59.92
CA ARG A 475 -10.88 5.55 60.18
C ARG A 475 -11.38 4.52 61.19
N ASN A 476 -10.88 3.30 61.13
CA ASN A 476 -11.26 2.25 62.08
C ASN A 476 -10.74 2.57 63.48
N THR A 477 -9.48 3.02 63.61
CA THR A 477 -8.95 3.46 64.91
C THR A 477 -9.73 4.67 65.46
N ALA A 478 -10.09 5.64 64.61
CA ALA A 478 -10.95 6.76 65.00
C ALA A 478 -12.32 6.29 65.51
N LYS A 479 -12.98 5.32 64.85
CA LYS A 479 -14.24 4.72 65.33
C LYS A 479 -14.07 4.02 66.67
N THR A 480 -12.97 3.30 66.88
CA THR A 480 -12.68 2.64 68.16
C THR A 480 -12.49 3.67 69.27
N VAL A 481 -11.76 4.75 69.01
CA VAL A 481 -11.58 5.88 69.94
C VAL A 481 -12.92 6.55 70.24
N GLN A 482 -13.77 6.79 69.24
CA GLN A 482 -15.12 7.32 69.40
C GLN A 482 -15.95 6.43 70.34
N SER A 483 -15.98 5.11 70.09
CA SER A 483 -16.72 4.16 70.93
C SER A 483 -16.20 4.13 72.39
N LEU A 484 -14.88 4.20 72.58
CA LEU A 484 -14.29 4.30 73.91
C LEU A 484 -14.69 5.61 74.60
N ASN A 485 -14.71 6.73 73.87
CA ASN A 485 -15.15 8.01 74.39
C ASN A 485 -16.63 7.99 74.78
N ASP A 486 -17.51 7.38 73.97
CA ASP A 486 -18.93 7.24 74.29
C ASP A 486 -19.14 6.40 75.56
N LYS A 487 -18.39 5.28 75.70
CA LYS A 487 -18.38 4.47 76.94
C LYS A 487 -17.92 5.28 78.14
N LEU A 488 -16.83 6.03 77.99
CA LEU A 488 -16.30 6.87 79.06
C LEU A 488 -17.32 7.92 79.48
N THR A 489 -17.99 8.54 78.51
CA THR A 489 -19.05 9.54 78.72
C THR A 489 -20.23 8.92 79.48
N ALA A 490 -20.66 7.71 79.11
CA ALA A 490 -21.73 6.98 79.81
C ALA A 490 -21.34 6.58 81.26
N THR A 491 -20.09 6.17 81.49
CA THR A 491 -19.61 5.93 82.86
C THR A 491 -19.58 7.23 83.67
N ASN A 492 -19.18 8.33 83.04
CA ASN A 492 -19.09 9.62 83.71
C ASN A 492 -20.49 10.19 84.03
N THR A 493 -21.48 10.01 83.15
CA THR A 493 -22.87 10.38 83.47
C THR A 493 -23.40 9.54 84.63
N THR A 494 -23.11 8.23 84.67
CA THR A 494 -23.50 7.34 85.78
C THR A 494 -22.88 7.78 87.10
N LEU A 495 -21.56 8.05 87.11
CA LEU A 495 -20.86 8.56 88.29
C LEU A 495 -21.41 9.90 88.76
N ASN A 496 -21.74 10.81 87.83
CA ASN A 496 -22.38 12.08 88.17
C ASN A 496 -23.77 11.85 88.81
N HIS A 497 -24.57 10.91 88.31
CA HIS A 497 -25.86 10.57 88.94
C HIS A 497 -25.66 10.04 90.37
N GLN A 498 -24.68 9.16 90.57
CA GLN A 498 -24.32 8.65 91.91
C GLN A 498 -23.86 9.78 92.83
N LEU A 499 -23.01 10.69 92.35
CA LEU A 499 -22.55 11.86 93.10
C LEU A 499 -23.73 12.74 93.52
N THR A 500 -24.66 12.98 92.61
CA THR A 500 -25.87 13.77 92.86
C THR A 500 -26.75 13.09 93.91
N ALA A 501 -26.92 11.77 93.83
CA ALA A 501 -27.66 10.99 94.83
C ALA A 501 -26.99 11.05 96.22
N VAL A 502 -25.66 10.94 96.29
CA VAL A 502 -24.91 11.10 97.54
C VAL A 502 -25.06 12.52 98.09
N GLN A 503 -24.96 13.55 97.24
CA GLN A 503 -25.19 14.94 97.65
C GLN A 503 -26.59 15.14 98.21
N GLN A 504 -27.62 14.55 97.59
CA GLN A 504 -29.00 14.56 98.10
C GLN A 504 -29.13 13.84 99.44
N GLN A 505 -28.44 12.71 99.64
CA GLN A 505 -28.38 12.03 100.93
C GLN A 505 -27.71 12.91 102.00
N VAL A 506 -26.61 13.59 101.66
CA VAL A 506 -25.93 14.51 102.59
C VAL A 506 -26.78 15.72 102.93
N THR A 507 -27.50 16.31 101.97
CA THR A 507 -28.41 17.43 102.25
C THR A 507 -29.61 16.96 103.08
N ALA A 508 -30.17 15.78 102.82
CA ALA A 508 -31.20 15.17 103.65
C ALA A 508 -30.71 14.88 105.08
N LEU A 509 -29.47 14.42 105.25
CA LEU A 509 -28.83 14.24 106.56
C LEU A 509 -28.56 15.57 107.27
N LYS A 510 -28.19 16.63 106.55
CA LYS A 510 -28.04 18.00 107.10
C LYS A 510 -29.38 18.64 107.49
N ALA A 511 -30.47 18.32 106.77
CA ALA A 511 -31.82 18.80 107.05
C ALA A 511 -32.46 18.09 108.26
N LYS A 512 -32.09 16.83 108.52
CA LYS A 512 -32.33 16.19 109.82
C LYS A 512 -31.52 16.94 110.88
N ARG A 513 -32.20 17.60 111.81
CA ARG A 513 -31.63 18.44 112.88
C ARG A 513 -30.61 17.69 113.77
N TRP A 514 -29.36 17.55 113.33
CA TRP A 514 -28.23 17.12 114.18
C TRP A 514 -27.41 18.30 114.70
N ARG A 515 -27.73 19.53 114.27
CA ARG A 515 -27.03 20.76 114.69
C ARG A 515 -27.08 21.09 116.20
N PRO A 516 -27.96 20.53 117.06
CA PRO A 516 -27.79 20.70 118.50
C PRO A 516 -26.86 19.69 119.18
N ARG A 517 -26.42 18.60 118.51
CA ARG A 517 -25.72 17.48 119.20
C ARG A 517 -24.22 17.37 118.92
N ILE A 518 -23.68 18.02 117.89
CA ILE A 518 -22.26 17.89 117.51
C ILE A 518 -21.39 19.07 118.01
N ARG A 519 -21.99 20.13 118.58
CA ARG A 519 -21.24 21.17 119.32
C ARG A 519 -20.74 20.72 120.70
N ALA A 520 -21.11 19.53 121.17
CA ALA A 520 -20.70 19.01 122.48
C ALA A 520 -19.48 18.05 122.44
N LEU A 521 -18.90 17.74 121.27
CA LEU A 521 -17.82 16.74 121.15
C LEU A 521 -16.48 17.28 120.62
N PHE A 522 -16.35 18.59 120.37
CA PHE A 522 -15.13 19.21 119.81
C PHE A 522 -14.37 20.08 120.83
N HIS A 523 -14.31 19.67 122.11
CA HIS A 523 -13.53 20.34 123.16
C HIS A 523 -12.49 19.45 123.85
N SER A 524 -12.09 18.34 123.23
CA SER A 524 -10.93 17.60 123.71
C SER A 524 -10.22 16.97 122.53
N LEU A 525 -9.08 17.56 122.15
CA LEU A 525 -7.81 16.87 121.87
C LEU A 525 -6.86 17.87 121.21
N GLU A 526 -5.93 18.35 122.04
CA GLU A 526 -4.71 19.05 121.67
C GLU A 526 -3.68 18.10 120.99
N PRO A 527 -2.57 18.65 120.46
CA PRO A 527 -1.82 18.08 119.34
C PRO A 527 -0.58 17.26 119.77
N THR A 528 -0.06 16.41 118.88
CA THR A 528 1.31 15.87 118.94
C THR A 528 1.75 15.30 117.56
N PRO A 529 3.06 15.09 117.28
CA PRO A 529 3.69 15.49 116.02
C PRO A 529 4.18 14.33 115.12
N ARG A 530 4.55 14.69 113.88
CA ARG A 530 5.49 14.08 112.88
C ARG A 530 5.91 12.60 113.00
N PRO A 531 6.02 11.87 111.87
CA PRO A 531 7.32 11.79 111.16
C PRO A 531 7.16 11.82 109.61
N SER A 532 7.88 12.67 108.86
CA SER A 532 9.14 12.35 108.16
C SER A 532 9.28 10.90 107.67
N ASN A 533 9.23 10.72 106.34
CA ASN A 533 9.86 9.69 105.50
C ASN A 533 9.14 9.74 104.14
N SER A 534 9.70 9.55 102.95
CA SER A 534 11.05 9.41 102.40
C SER A 534 10.78 9.00 100.94
N SER A 535 11.37 9.68 99.95
CA SER A 535 11.31 9.29 98.54
C SER A 535 11.82 7.86 98.31
N PRO A 536 11.39 7.19 97.23
CA PRO A 536 12.32 6.99 96.09
C PRO A 536 11.60 7.17 94.73
N SER A 537 12.15 7.88 93.75
CA SER A 537 13.19 7.44 92.79
C SER A 537 12.90 6.08 92.11
N SER A 538 12.43 6.12 90.86
CA SER A 538 12.74 5.10 89.82
C SER A 538 12.41 5.67 88.44
N THR A 539 13.41 6.19 87.72
CA THR A 539 14.08 5.56 86.57
C THR A 539 13.21 5.24 85.35
N LEU A 540 13.46 6.03 84.30
CA LEU A 540 13.35 5.70 82.88
C LEU A 540 13.76 4.25 82.56
N PRO A 541 13.25 3.71 81.44
CA PRO A 541 14.13 3.05 80.50
C PRO A 541 14.06 3.71 79.12
N THR A 542 15.22 4.19 78.69
CA THR A 542 15.61 4.33 77.29
C THR A 542 15.76 2.94 76.65
N LYS A 543 15.30 2.80 75.41
CA LYS A 543 15.68 1.82 74.36
C LYS A 543 14.61 1.87 73.26
N LYS A 544 14.92 1.77 71.98
CA LYS A 544 16.14 1.93 71.20
C LYS A 544 15.67 2.27 69.79
#